data_AF-A0A9E3C8Y0-F1
#
_entry.id   AF-A0A9E3C8Y0-F1
#
_cell.length_a   1.000
_cell.length_b   1.000
_cell.length_c   1.000
_cell.angle_alpha   90.00
_cell.angle_beta   90.00
_cell.angle_gamma   90.00
#
_symmetry.space_group_name_H-M   'P 1'
#
loop_
_entity.id
_entity.type
_entity.pdbx_description
1 polymer ?
#
loop_
_entity_poly.entity_id
_entity_poly.type
_entity_poly.pdbx_seq_one_letter_code
_entity_poly.pdbx_strand_id
1 'polypeptide(L)'
;GRPMALPPVLLIGRDTITLGPGIGVAIHHIDPDRVVDFSTMAGIVEEHPTNKNVWGLRNLMRNAWKVTLPDGASVTVDPGRAVRIMDETVVDFGRRTGRFVTGETGTVLRERTQ
;
A
#
# COMPACT_ATOMS: atom_id res chain seq x y z
N GLY A 1 7.14 -11.28 -27.11
CA GLY A 1 5.93 -10.77 -26.40
C GLY A 1 6.28 -9.46 -25.73
N ARG A 2 5.33 -8.54 -25.56
CA ARG A 2 5.57 -7.31 -24.78
C ARG A 2 5.81 -7.69 -23.31
N PRO A 3 6.77 -7.07 -22.61
CA PRO A 3 6.91 -7.26 -21.16
C PRO A 3 5.60 -6.90 -20.47
N MET A 4 5.10 -7.79 -19.61
CA MET A 4 4.02 -7.45 -18.68
C MET A 4 4.64 -6.73 -17.49
N ALA A 5 4.18 -5.52 -17.22
CA ALA A 5 4.50 -4.84 -15.97
C ALA A 5 3.86 -5.61 -14.81
N LEU A 6 4.61 -5.79 -13.72
CA LEU A 6 4.05 -6.37 -12.51
C LEU A 6 3.04 -5.37 -11.93
N PRO A 7 1.87 -5.84 -11.46
CA PRO A 7 0.95 -4.95 -10.78
C PRO A 7 1.62 -4.42 -9.50
N PRO A 8 1.31 -3.18 -9.09
CA PRO A 8 1.79 -2.67 -7.82
C PRO A 8 1.23 -3.51 -6.66
N VAL A 9 2.03 -3.69 -5.62
CA VAL A 9 1.66 -4.45 -4.43
C VAL A 9 1.97 -3.65 -3.16
N LEU A 10 1.22 -3.95 -2.10
CA LEU A 10 1.52 -3.54 -0.73
C LEU A 10 2.00 -4.76 0.05
N LEU A 11 3.24 -4.71 0.51
CA LEU A 11 3.85 -5.75 1.32
C LEU A 11 3.66 -5.41 2.81
N ILE A 12 3.05 -6.30 3.60
CA ILE A 12 2.84 -6.12 5.04
C ILE A 12 3.22 -7.42 5.76
N GLY A 13 4.41 -7.46 6.36
CA GLY A 13 4.92 -8.70 6.96
C GLY A 13 5.01 -9.83 5.93
N ARG A 14 4.12 -10.82 6.03
CA ARG A 14 4.01 -11.95 5.09
C ARG A 14 2.91 -11.76 4.04
N ASP A 15 2.04 -10.77 4.22
CA ASP A 15 0.91 -10.51 3.35
C ASP A 15 1.37 -9.69 2.15
N THR A 16 0.91 -10.08 0.96
CA THR A 16 1.12 -9.34 -0.30
C THR A 16 -0.24 -9.00 -0.87
N ILE A 17 -0.57 -7.71 -0.91
CA ILE A 17 -1.86 -7.22 -1.40
C ILE A 17 -1.65 -6.59 -2.76
N THR A 18 -2.28 -7.11 -3.80
CA THR A 18 -2.28 -6.47 -5.12
C THR A 18 -3.06 -5.16 -5.05
N LEU A 19 -2.46 -4.06 -5.51
CA LEU A 19 -3.09 -2.75 -5.50
C LEU A 19 -3.80 -2.55 -6.85
N GLY A 20 -5.13 -2.67 -6.81
CA GLY A 20 -6.07 -2.53 -7.93
C GLY A 20 -7.19 -1.55 -7.56
N PRO A 21 -7.89 -0.89 -8.50
CA PRO A 21 -9.00 0.01 -8.15
C PRO A 21 -10.08 -0.78 -7.42
N GLY A 22 -10.55 -0.26 -6.28
CA GLY A 22 -11.53 -0.92 -5.43
C GLY A 22 -10.98 -2.07 -4.59
N ILE A 23 -9.69 -2.40 -4.71
CA ILE A 23 -9.05 -3.37 -3.80
C ILE A 23 -8.86 -2.73 -2.43
N GLY A 24 -9.25 -3.49 -1.41
CA GLY A 24 -9.22 -3.07 -0.04
C GLY A 24 -8.07 -3.66 0.77
N VAL A 25 -7.57 -2.89 1.73
CA VAL A 25 -6.70 -3.38 2.82
C VAL A 25 -7.58 -3.66 4.03
N ALA A 26 -7.92 -4.92 4.29
CA ALA A 26 -8.69 -5.33 5.47
C ALA A 26 -7.85 -5.28 6.77
N ILE A 27 -8.52 -5.19 7.92
CA ILE A 27 -7.88 -4.96 9.22
C ILE A 27 -6.92 -6.09 9.63
N HIS A 28 -7.23 -7.35 9.30
CA HIS A 28 -6.35 -8.48 9.64
C HIS A 28 -4.94 -8.36 9.02
N HIS A 29 -4.80 -7.62 7.92
CA HIS A 29 -3.48 -7.37 7.32
C HIS A 29 -2.62 -6.44 8.20
N ILE A 30 -3.25 -5.49 8.89
CA ILE A 30 -2.54 -4.39 9.60
C ILE A 30 -2.58 -4.54 11.13
N ASP A 31 -3.50 -5.33 11.67
CA ASP A 31 -3.67 -5.57 13.09
C ASP A 31 -3.45 -7.06 13.42
N PRO A 32 -2.32 -7.43 14.04
CA PRO A 32 -2.01 -8.82 14.38
C PRO A 32 -2.96 -9.42 15.43
N ASP A 33 -3.75 -8.63 16.14
CA ASP A 33 -4.73 -9.14 17.11
C ASP A 33 -6.08 -9.46 16.44
N ARG A 34 -6.28 -9.06 15.18
CA ARG A 34 -7.54 -9.22 14.44
C ARG A 34 -7.39 -10.13 13.22
N VAL A 35 -6.66 -11.23 13.37
CA VAL A 35 -6.24 -12.14 12.29
C VAL A 35 -7.35 -12.75 11.43
N VAL A 36 -8.61 -12.80 11.90
CA VAL A 36 -9.75 -13.39 11.17
C VAL A 36 -10.78 -12.35 10.72
N ASP A 37 -10.46 -11.06 10.82
CA ASP A 37 -11.37 -9.98 10.42
C ASP A 37 -11.11 -9.54 8.98
N PHE A 38 -11.85 -10.17 8.07
CA PHE A 38 -11.79 -9.93 6.62
C PHE A 38 -12.78 -8.87 6.14
N SER A 39 -13.70 -8.40 7.00
CA SER A 39 -14.80 -7.52 6.63
C SER A 39 -14.56 -6.06 7.02
N THR A 40 -13.79 -5.80 8.06
CA THR A 40 -13.43 -4.43 8.47
C THR A 40 -12.34 -3.90 7.56
N MET A 41 -12.67 -2.86 6.80
CA MET A 41 -11.73 -2.22 5.88
C MET A 41 -10.89 -1.16 6.58
N ALA A 42 -9.56 -1.26 6.50
CA ALA A 42 -8.64 -0.23 6.95
C ALA A 42 -8.36 0.80 5.84
N GLY A 43 -8.29 0.36 4.59
CA GLY A 43 -8.10 1.25 3.46
C GLY A 43 -8.69 0.73 2.16
N ILE A 44 -8.81 1.61 1.17
CA ILE A 44 -9.26 1.27 -0.18
C ILE A 44 -8.43 1.98 -1.23
N VAL A 45 -8.07 1.25 -2.28
CA VAL A 45 -7.38 1.82 -3.44
C VAL A 45 -8.37 2.52 -4.33
N GLU A 46 -8.08 3.78 -4.64
CA GLU A 46 -8.90 4.62 -5.48
C GLU A 46 -8.08 5.37 -6.53
N GLU A 47 -8.75 5.73 -7.61
CA GLU A 47 -8.17 6.52 -8.67
C GLU A 47 -8.26 8.01 -8.34
N HIS A 48 -7.22 8.79 -8.67
CA HIS A 48 -7.25 10.23 -8.51
C HIS A 48 -8.34 10.84 -9.41
N PRO A 49 -9.19 11.74 -8.89
CA PRO A 49 -10.40 12.19 -9.59
C PRO A 49 -10.11 12.84 -10.94
N THR A 50 -8.97 13.54 -11.07
CA THR A 50 -8.57 14.24 -12.29
C THR A 50 -7.42 13.59 -13.05
N ASN A 51 -6.74 12.58 -12.49
CA ASN A 51 -5.59 11.94 -13.13
C ASN A 51 -5.69 10.42 -13.03
N LYS A 52 -6.19 9.81 -14.11
CA LYS A 52 -6.49 8.37 -14.21
C LYS A 52 -5.27 7.45 -14.06
N ASN A 53 -4.07 8.01 -14.22
CA ASN A 53 -2.81 7.28 -14.04
C ASN A 53 -2.25 7.36 -12.62
N VAL A 54 -2.92 8.04 -11.70
CA VAL A 54 -2.48 8.23 -10.31
C VAL A 54 -3.47 7.56 -9.39
N TRP A 55 -3.01 6.59 -8.61
CA TRP A 55 -3.84 5.89 -7.64
C TRP A 55 -3.38 6.22 -6.22
N GLY A 56 -4.30 6.12 -5.28
CA GLY A 56 -4.04 6.34 -3.87
C GLY A 56 -4.68 5.28 -3.00
N LEU A 57 -4.09 5.05 -1.83
CA LEU A 57 -4.70 4.26 -0.76
C LEU A 57 -5.36 5.24 0.23
N ARG A 58 -6.69 5.24 0.26
CA ARG A 58 -7.48 6.05 1.21
C ARG A 58 -7.51 5.40 2.58
N ASN A 59 -7.30 6.21 3.62
CA ASN A 59 -7.48 5.82 5.00
C ASN A 59 -8.96 5.78 5.38
N LEU A 60 -9.47 4.61 5.74
CA LEU A 60 -10.84 4.41 6.22
C LEU A 60 -10.92 4.27 7.75
N MET A 61 -9.77 4.26 8.43
CA MET A 61 -9.66 4.18 9.87
C MET A 61 -9.94 5.53 10.53
N ARG A 62 -10.16 5.51 11.85
CA ARG A 62 -10.34 6.73 12.66
C ARG A 62 -9.04 7.36 13.11
N ASN A 63 -7.93 6.64 13.05
CA ASN A 63 -6.59 7.13 13.34
C ASN A 63 -5.85 7.48 12.05
N ALA A 64 -4.98 8.49 12.15
CA ALA A 64 -4.10 8.84 11.05
C ALA A 64 -2.98 7.80 10.87
N TRP A 65 -2.49 7.67 9.64
CA TRP A 65 -1.29 6.89 9.33
C TRP A 65 -0.09 7.82 9.19
N LYS A 66 1.09 7.33 9.56
CA LYS A 66 2.34 8.00 9.19
C LYS A 66 2.87 7.37 7.91
N VAL A 67 3.34 8.21 6.99
CA VAL A 67 3.90 7.75 5.73
C VAL A 67 5.28 8.33 5.58
N THR A 68 6.23 7.49 5.18
CA THR A 68 7.56 7.90 4.74
C THR A 68 7.62 7.77 3.23
N LEU A 69 7.85 8.89 2.55
CA LEU A 69 8.00 8.98 1.11
C LEU A 69 9.40 8.51 0.68
N PRO A 70 9.65 8.27 -0.63
CA PRO A 70 10.93 7.74 -1.10
C PRO A 70 12.13 8.66 -0.84
N ASP A 71 11.90 9.96 -0.72
CA ASP A 71 12.91 10.97 -0.36
C ASP A 71 13.17 11.03 1.16
N GLY A 72 12.50 10.20 1.96
CA GLY A 72 12.59 10.17 3.41
C GLY A 72 11.68 11.18 4.11
N ALA A 73 10.93 12.02 3.38
CA ALA A 73 9.99 12.94 3.98
C ALA A 73 8.84 12.18 4.67
N SER A 74 8.44 12.65 5.86
CA SER A 74 7.32 12.06 6.59
C SER A 74 6.08 12.93 6.47
N VAL A 75 4.96 12.31 6.10
CA VAL A 75 3.64 12.95 6.01
C VAL A 75 2.62 12.16 6.82
N THR A 76 1.55 12.84 7.22
CA THR A 76 0.42 12.21 7.91
C THR A 76 -0.75 12.05 6.95
N VAL A 77 -1.40 10.88 7.00
CA VAL A 77 -2.61 10.58 6.23
C VAL A 77 -3.77 10.48 7.20
N ASP A 78 -4.48 11.58 7.36
CA ASP A 78 -5.66 11.65 8.21
C ASP A 78 -6.80 10.75 7.72
N PRO A 79 -7.76 10.39 8.59
CA PRO A 79 -8.99 9.71 8.20
C PRO A 79 -9.66 10.35 6.98
N GLY A 80 -10.00 9.52 6.00
CA GLY A 80 -10.61 9.95 4.75
C GLY A 80 -9.65 10.60 3.74
N ARG A 81 -8.36 10.76 4.04
CA ARG A 81 -7.33 11.20 3.08
C ARG A 81 -6.65 10.00 2.42
N ALA A 82 -6.01 10.23 1.29
CA ALA A 82 -5.29 9.18 0.55
C ALA A 82 -3.81 9.51 0.41
N VAL A 83 -2.98 8.48 0.54
CA VAL A 83 -1.57 8.52 0.14
C VAL A 83 -1.46 8.03 -1.29
N ARG A 84 -0.64 8.70 -2.11
CA ARG A 84 -0.35 8.24 -3.46
C ARG A 84 0.43 6.92 -3.41
N ILE A 85 0.03 5.96 -4.26
CA ILE A 85 0.79 4.73 -4.43
C ILE A 85 2.03 5.06 -5.28
N MET A 86 3.19 5.04 -4.64
CA MET A 86 4.50 5.29 -5.23
C MET A 86 5.47 4.24 -4.71
N ASP A 87 6.41 3.82 -5.56
CA ASP A 87 7.43 2.84 -5.18
C ASP A 87 8.17 3.25 -3.91
N GLU A 88 8.56 2.27 -3.09
CA GLU A 88 9.32 2.44 -1.85
C GLU A 88 8.65 3.31 -0.76
N THR A 89 7.41 3.77 -0.96
CA THR A 89 6.66 4.47 0.08
C THR A 89 6.27 3.51 1.19
N VAL A 90 6.57 3.88 2.44
CA VAL A 90 6.26 3.09 3.64
C VAL A 90 5.10 3.72 4.38
N VAL A 91 4.07 2.92 4.69
CA VAL A 91 2.91 3.32 5.48
C VAL A 91 2.97 2.62 6.84
N ASP A 92 3.00 3.39 7.91
CA ASP A 92 2.82 2.93 9.27
C ASP A 92 1.34 3.07 9.67
N PHE A 93 0.68 1.91 9.78
CA PHE A 93 -0.73 1.81 10.18
C PHE A 93 -0.92 1.88 11.71
N GLY A 94 0.16 2.07 12.47
CA GLY A 94 0.20 2.17 13.93
C GLY A 94 0.54 0.85 14.63
N ARG A 95 0.20 -0.29 14.03
CA ARG A 95 0.52 -1.63 14.56
C ARG A 95 1.42 -2.46 13.64
N ARG A 96 1.41 -2.14 12.35
CA ARG A 96 2.26 -2.75 11.32
C ARG A 96 2.65 -1.68 10.32
N THR A 97 3.81 -1.87 9.71
CA THR A 97 4.26 -1.10 8.55
C THR A 97 4.04 -1.90 7.28
N GLY A 98 3.66 -1.23 6.21
CA GLY A 98 3.63 -1.77 4.86
C GLY A 98 4.46 -0.95 3.89
N ARG A 99 4.92 -1.56 2.81
CA ARG A 99 5.67 -0.87 1.74
C ARG A 99 5.01 -1.10 0.39
N PHE A 100 4.83 -0.02 -0.36
CA PHE A 100 4.43 -0.11 -1.77
C PHE A 100 5.62 -0.55 -2.61
N VAL A 101 5.39 -1.52 -3.49
CA VAL A 101 6.33 -1.95 -4.53
C VAL A 101 5.60 -1.86 -5.85
N THR A 102 6.09 -1.02 -6.75
CA THR A 102 5.51 -0.81 -8.08
C THR A 102 6.50 -1.32 -9.13
N GLY A 103 6.04 -2.22 -10.00
CA GLY A 103 6.90 -2.80 -11.03
C GLY A 103 7.19 -1.82 -12.16
N GLU A 104 8.18 -0.94 -12.00
CA GLU A 104 8.88 -0.43 -13.17
C GLU A 104 9.71 -1.57 -13.78
N THR A 105 9.71 -1.64 -15.10
CA THR A 105 10.06 -2.86 -15.83
C THR A 105 11.52 -3.26 -15.58
N GLY A 106 11.71 -4.36 -14.83
CA GLY A 106 12.92 -5.19 -14.86
C GLY A 106 14.12 -4.64 -14.09
N THR A 107 14.27 -5.06 -12.83
CA THR A 107 15.51 -5.58 -12.19
C THR A 107 15.38 -5.44 -10.67
N VAL A 108 14.51 -6.22 -10.00
CA VAL A 108 14.68 -6.49 -8.54
C VAL A 108 14.12 -7.88 -8.22
N LEU A 109 14.63 -8.92 -8.88
CA LEU A 109 14.47 -10.32 -8.44
C LEU A 109 15.77 -11.09 -8.68
N ARG A 110 16.90 -10.51 -8.26
CA ARG A 110 18.18 -11.16 -7.93
C ARG A 110 18.79 -10.20 -6.89
N GLU A 111 19.11 -10.53 -5.65
CA GLU A 111 19.60 -11.76 -5.03
C GLU A 111 19.10 -11.81 -3.58
N ARG A 112 18.57 -12.96 -3.15
CA ARG A 112 18.60 -13.36 -1.74
C ARG A 112 18.91 -14.85 -1.66
N THR A 113 20.15 -15.18 -1.98
CA THR A 113 20.81 -16.38 -1.47
C THR A 113 22.30 -16.09 -1.32
N GLN A 114 22.73 -15.78 -0.11
CA GLN A 114 24.05 -16.17 0.38
C GLN A 114 23.94 -16.47 1.87
#